data_AF-A0A2T2N1G2-F1
#
_entry.id   AF-A0A2T2N1G2-F1
#
_cell.length_a   1.000
_cell.length_b   1.000
_cell.length_c   1.000
_cell.angle_alpha   90.00
_cell.angle_beta   90.00
_cell.angle_gamma   90.00
#
_symmetry.space_group_name_H-M   'P 1'
#
loop_
_entity.id
_entity.type
_entity.pdbx_description
1 polymer ?
#
loop_
_entity_poly.entity_id
_entity_poly.type
_entity_poly.pdbx_seq_one_letter_code
_entity_poly.pdbx_strand_id
1 'polypeptide(L)'
;MSLANIPHSLVDTEPRIISLIRELQNLPRDSPSLYIDLEGIRLSRHGSISLVTIFVQPHNFVYLVDVHKLQAAAFNTTTADGISLKTVLESPSIIKVFYDLRNDSDALHHHFGIQLCGVEDIQLMENAARPAFQRRYVNGLDRCITYDAPISLAEKQEWKSTKEIGLKLFHPAKGGSYDVFNERSLNADVEKYCVVDVQFLPLLRNLYWGRLNSMWKKKVAEETEKRVEESQAPSYQPHSENKKFGPWGK
;
A
#
# COMPACT_ATOMS: atom_id res chain seq x y z
N MET A 1 -25.08 2.26 -6.24
CA MET A 1 -24.03 3.19 -6.69
C MET A 1 -22.99 2.33 -7.40
N SER A 2 -22.61 2.61 -8.65
CA SER A 2 -21.52 1.85 -9.29
C SER A 2 -20.19 2.17 -8.60
N LEU A 3 -19.11 1.41 -8.83
CA LEU A 3 -17.76 1.74 -8.34
C LEU A 3 -17.15 2.96 -9.05
N ALA A 4 -17.96 3.99 -9.26
CA ALA A 4 -17.55 5.23 -9.90
C ALA A 4 -16.47 5.93 -9.06
N ASN A 5 -15.23 5.66 -9.48
CA ASN A 5 -14.05 6.50 -9.41
C ASN A 5 -13.91 7.27 -8.10
N ILE A 6 -13.24 6.67 -7.11
CA ILE A 6 -12.62 7.48 -6.06
C ILE A 6 -11.81 8.57 -6.78
N PRO A 7 -12.12 9.86 -6.56
CA PRO A 7 -11.43 10.92 -7.24
C PRO A 7 -9.95 10.85 -6.91
N HIS A 8 -9.13 11.02 -7.94
CA HIS A 8 -7.69 10.94 -7.80
C HIS A 8 -6.99 12.04 -8.55
N SER A 9 -5.75 12.30 -8.14
CA SER A 9 -4.86 13.16 -8.90
C SER A 9 -3.42 12.68 -8.82
N LEU A 10 -2.69 12.81 -9.91
CA LEU A 10 -1.25 12.66 -9.94
C LEU A 10 -0.60 13.72 -9.03
N VAL A 11 0.56 13.48 -8.42
CA VAL A 11 1.34 14.46 -7.67
C VAL A 11 2.77 14.40 -8.21
N ASP A 12 3.07 15.32 -9.12
CA ASP A 12 4.19 15.21 -10.05
C ASP A 12 5.07 16.47 -10.12
N THR A 13 4.87 17.38 -9.16
CA THR A 13 5.66 18.59 -8.97
C THR A 13 5.83 18.86 -7.47
N GLU A 14 6.94 19.49 -7.09
CA GLU A 14 7.22 19.85 -5.69
C GLU A 14 6.11 20.69 -5.02
N PRO A 15 5.50 21.71 -5.68
CA PRO A 15 4.38 22.43 -5.09
C PRO A 15 3.19 21.52 -4.75
N ARG A 16 2.93 20.48 -5.55
CA ARG A 16 1.85 19.53 -5.28
C ARG A 16 2.21 18.55 -4.15
N ILE A 17 3.49 18.20 -3.99
CA ILE A 17 3.98 17.48 -2.80
C ILE A 17 3.75 18.32 -1.54
N ILE A 18 4.07 19.62 -1.56
CA ILE A 18 3.83 20.53 -0.43
C ILE A 18 2.34 20.59 -0.08
N SER A 19 1.46 20.72 -1.08
CA SER A 19 0.01 20.69 -0.86
C SER A 19 -0.46 19.38 -0.27
N LEU A 20 0.01 18.24 -0.80
CA LEU A 20 -0.28 16.92 -0.23
C LEU A 20 0.12 16.84 1.24
N ILE A 21 1.35 17.22 1.59
CA ILE A 21 1.85 17.15 2.97
C ILE A 21 0.96 17.96 3.92
N ARG A 22 0.54 19.18 3.52
CA ARG A 22 -0.37 20.01 4.32
C ARG A 22 -1.71 19.32 4.57
N GLU A 23 -2.26 18.64 3.57
CA GLU A 23 -3.47 17.82 3.75
C GLU A 23 -3.23 16.70 4.77
N LEU A 24 -2.11 15.98 4.66
CA LEU A 24 -1.79 14.85 5.55
C LEU A 24 -1.58 15.29 7.02
N GLN A 25 -1.14 16.53 7.24
CA GLN A 25 -0.95 17.09 8.59
C GLN A 25 -2.27 17.32 9.32
N ASN A 26 -3.35 17.66 8.60
CA ASN A 26 -4.66 17.99 9.15
C ASN A 26 -5.55 16.77 9.42
N LEU A 27 -5.07 15.56 9.12
CA LEU A 27 -5.86 14.34 9.25
C LEU A 27 -6.06 13.93 10.72
N PRO A 28 -7.21 13.31 11.05
CA PRO A 28 -7.43 12.69 12.35
C PRO A 28 -6.33 11.68 12.71
N ARG A 29 -5.95 11.64 13.99
CA ARG A 29 -4.92 10.73 14.52
C ARG A 29 -5.50 9.56 15.32
N ASP A 30 -6.77 9.63 15.71
CA ASP A 30 -7.44 8.61 16.52
C ASP A 30 -7.74 7.32 15.73
N SER A 31 -7.71 7.39 14.39
CA SER A 31 -7.91 6.26 13.49
C SER A 31 -7.01 6.36 12.26
N PRO A 32 -6.63 5.23 11.64
CA PRO A 32 -5.82 5.26 10.42
C PRO A 32 -6.54 5.95 9.27
N SER A 33 -5.89 6.98 8.72
CA SER A 33 -6.43 7.80 7.62
C SER A 33 -5.74 7.51 6.28
N LEU A 34 -4.57 6.88 6.30
CA LEU A 34 -3.71 6.69 5.13
C LEU A 34 -3.64 5.21 4.76
N TYR A 35 -4.03 4.89 3.53
CA TYR A 35 -3.90 3.55 2.96
C TYR A 35 -2.98 3.66 1.76
N ILE A 36 -1.88 2.91 1.77
CA ILE A 36 -0.76 3.10 0.87
C ILE A 36 -0.46 1.80 0.15
N ASP A 37 -0.14 1.96 -1.14
CA ASP A 37 0.39 0.91 -2.00
C ASP A 37 1.42 1.52 -2.95
N LEU A 38 2.39 0.72 -3.40
CA LEU A 38 3.48 1.18 -4.27
C LEU A 38 3.50 0.38 -5.55
N GLU A 39 3.86 1.05 -6.64
CA GLU A 39 4.02 0.41 -7.94
C GLU A 39 5.34 0.79 -8.58
N GLY A 40 5.92 -0.14 -9.35
CA GLY A 40 7.14 0.12 -10.11
C GLY A 40 7.76 -1.09 -10.78
N ILE A 41 8.96 -0.90 -11.33
CA ILE A 41 9.68 -1.96 -12.05
C ILE A 41 10.26 -2.93 -11.05
N ARG A 42 9.73 -4.16 -11.02
CA ARG A 42 10.19 -5.24 -10.12
C ARG A 42 10.32 -4.74 -8.66
N LEU A 43 9.27 -4.07 -8.17
CA LEU A 43 9.23 -3.35 -6.89
C LEU A 43 9.93 -4.10 -5.76
N SER A 44 11.13 -3.61 -5.42
CA SER A 44 12.05 -4.10 -4.39
C SER A 44 13.33 -3.26 -4.44
N ARG A 45 14.31 -3.58 -3.58
CA ARG A 45 15.70 -3.09 -3.67
C ARG A 45 16.38 -3.32 -5.02
N HIS A 46 15.95 -4.32 -5.79
CA HIS A 46 16.54 -4.65 -7.10
C HIS A 46 15.78 -4.04 -8.28
N GLY A 47 14.71 -3.29 -7.97
CA GLY A 47 13.84 -2.63 -8.92
C GLY A 47 13.82 -1.12 -8.72
N SER A 48 12.65 -0.51 -8.90
CA SER A 48 12.42 0.91 -8.64
C SER A 48 11.01 1.15 -8.11
N ILE A 49 10.81 2.30 -7.46
CA ILE A 49 9.48 2.85 -7.18
C ILE A 49 9.14 3.82 -8.30
N SER A 50 7.99 3.63 -8.94
CA SER A 50 7.48 4.51 -9.98
C SER A 50 6.35 5.39 -9.48
N LEU A 51 5.47 4.83 -8.65
CA LEU A 51 4.33 5.50 -8.04
C LEU A 51 4.19 5.11 -6.56
N VAL A 52 3.75 6.07 -5.75
CA VAL A 52 3.18 5.80 -4.42
C VAL A 52 1.72 6.22 -4.48
N THR A 53 0.82 5.27 -4.25
CA THR A 53 -0.61 5.50 -4.16
C THR A 53 -0.99 5.76 -2.71
N ILE A 54 -1.61 6.90 -2.42
CA ILE A 54 -2.04 7.28 -1.07
C ILE A 54 -3.53 7.55 -1.09
N PHE A 55 -4.32 6.64 -0.55
CA PHE A 55 -5.73 6.87 -0.29
C PHE A 55 -5.90 7.56 1.06
N VAL A 56 -6.44 8.77 1.02
CA VAL A 56 -6.81 9.57 2.20
C VAL A 56 -8.28 9.32 2.50
N GLN A 57 -8.54 8.35 3.38
CA GLN A 57 -9.89 7.83 3.62
C GLN A 57 -10.90 8.90 4.08
N PRO A 58 -10.57 9.82 5.02
CA PRO A 58 -11.52 10.85 5.46
C PRO A 58 -11.99 11.77 4.32
N HIS A 59 -11.15 11.96 3.30
CA HIS A 59 -11.46 12.81 2.14
C HIS A 59 -12.04 12.02 0.97
N ASN A 60 -12.04 10.68 1.05
CA ASN A 60 -12.36 9.78 -0.04
C ASN A 60 -11.62 10.17 -1.34
N PHE A 61 -10.30 10.39 -1.26
CA PHE A 61 -9.49 10.86 -2.39
C PHE A 61 -8.13 10.13 -2.47
N VAL A 62 -7.68 9.82 -3.68
CA VAL A 62 -6.39 9.15 -3.93
C VAL A 62 -5.37 10.11 -4.55
N TYR A 63 -4.17 10.16 -3.97
CA TYR A 63 -3.02 10.83 -4.56
C TYR A 63 -2.07 9.80 -5.15
N LEU A 64 -1.70 9.97 -6.42
CA LEU A 64 -0.69 9.15 -7.10
C LEU A 64 0.61 9.95 -7.16
N VAL A 65 1.52 9.73 -6.22
CA VAL A 65 2.80 10.43 -6.18
C VAL A 65 3.74 9.88 -7.24
N ASP A 66 4.16 10.73 -8.17
CA ASP A 66 5.03 10.38 -9.29
C ASP A 66 6.50 10.34 -8.87
N VAL A 67 6.90 9.24 -8.25
CA VAL A 67 8.29 9.01 -7.80
C VAL A 67 9.25 8.90 -8.98
N HIS A 68 8.80 8.34 -10.11
CA HIS A 68 9.65 8.26 -11.30
C HIS A 68 10.05 9.65 -11.84
N LYS A 69 9.13 10.61 -11.87
CA LYS A 69 9.44 11.97 -12.31
C LYS A 69 10.18 12.78 -11.26
N LEU A 70 9.73 12.70 -10.00
CA LEU A 70 10.24 13.54 -8.91
C LEU A 70 11.51 13.00 -8.27
N GLN A 71 11.81 11.71 -8.42
CA GLN A 71 12.96 11.06 -7.80
C GLN A 71 13.01 11.37 -6.28
N ALA A 72 14.17 11.73 -5.75
CA ALA A 72 14.33 12.08 -4.35
C ALA A 72 13.45 13.26 -3.90
N ALA A 73 13.03 14.16 -4.80
CA ALA A 73 12.17 15.29 -4.45
C ALA A 73 10.77 14.83 -3.98
N ALA A 74 10.30 13.66 -4.42
CA ALA A 74 9.03 13.08 -3.93
C ALA A 74 9.00 12.95 -2.40
N PHE A 75 10.16 12.68 -1.79
CA PHE A 75 10.30 12.41 -0.37
C PHE A 75 11.02 13.52 0.41
N ASN A 76 11.86 14.31 -0.26
CA ASN A 76 12.71 15.33 0.35
C ASN A 76 12.17 16.76 0.22
N THR A 77 11.20 17.04 -0.66
CA THR A 77 10.56 18.36 -0.69
C THR A 77 9.85 18.63 0.64
N THR A 78 10.15 19.77 1.25
CA THR A 78 9.65 20.15 2.57
C THR A 78 8.64 21.29 2.49
N THR A 79 7.68 21.30 3.42
CA THR A 79 6.92 22.51 3.78
C THR A 79 7.83 23.54 4.47
N ALA A 80 7.30 24.74 4.72
CA ALA A 80 8.03 25.78 5.47
C ALA A 80 8.43 25.33 6.89
N ASP A 81 7.65 24.40 7.48
CA ASP A 81 7.90 23.85 8.82
C ASP A 81 8.88 22.66 8.79
N GLY A 82 9.51 22.37 7.65
CA GLY A 82 10.48 21.29 7.49
C GLY A 82 9.88 19.90 7.37
N ILE A 83 8.56 19.78 7.18
CA ILE A 83 7.88 18.48 7.04
C ILE A 83 7.92 18.02 5.59
N SER A 84 8.37 16.79 5.36
CA SER A 84 8.39 16.13 4.05
C SER A 84 7.55 14.85 4.06
N LEU A 85 7.28 14.28 2.87
CA LEU A 85 6.61 12.97 2.78
C LEU A 85 7.44 11.87 3.47
N LYS A 86 8.78 11.96 3.44
CA LYS A 86 9.65 11.09 4.23
C LYS A 86 9.32 11.16 5.72
N THR A 87 9.31 12.36 6.30
CA THR A 87 9.00 12.52 7.75
C THR A 87 7.60 12.02 8.12
N VAL A 88 6.62 12.09 7.20
CA VAL A 88 5.29 11.51 7.40
C VAL A 88 5.32 9.98 7.43
N LEU A 89 6.05 9.35 6.51
CA LEU A 89 6.23 7.90 6.45
C LEU A 89 7.02 7.35 7.65
N GLU A 90 7.97 8.14 8.18
CA GLU A 90 8.79 7.78 9.34
C GLU A 90 8.13 8.11 10.69
N SER A 91 7.01 8.83 10.70
CA SER A 91 6.36 9.23 11.95
C SER A 91 5.58 8.08 12.63
N PRO A 92 5.87 7.74 13.90
CA PRO A 92 5.08 6.76 14.64
C PRO A 92 3.68 7.24 15.02
N SER A 93 3.44 8.56 15.02
CA SER A 93 2.14 9.16 15.39
C SER A 93 1.15 9.23 14.21
N ILE A 94 1.62 8.92 13.00
CA ILE A 94 0.81 8.86 11.79
C ILE A 94 0.71 7.40 11.38
N ILE A 95 -0.49 6.82 11.47
CA ILE A 95 -0.69 5.43 11.06
C ILE A 95 -0.83 5.35 9.54
N LYS A 96 0.01 4.53 8.90
CA LYS A 96 -0.07 4.16 7.49
C LYS A 96 -0.46 2.70 7.37
N VAL A 97 -1.51 2.41 6.61
CA VAL A 97 -2.02 1.05 6.44
C VAL A 97 -1.62 0.52 5.07
N PHE A 98 -1.04 -0.68 5.05
CA PHE A 98 -0.62 -1.38 3.84
C PHE A 98 -1.30 -2.75 3.77
N TYR A 99 -1.32 -3.33 2.58
CA TYR A 99 -1.59 -4.75 2.41
C TYR A 99 -0.29 -5.45 2.00
N ASP A 100 0.33 -6.20 2.92
CA ASP A 100 1.63 -6.85 2.68
C ASP A 100 2.79 -5.88 2.37
N LEU A 101 3.19 -5.09 3.38
CA LEU A 101 4.16 -3.99 3.23
C LEU A 101 5.60 -4.38 2.88
N ARG A 102 5.91 -5.68 2.78
CA ARG A 102 7.29 -6.18 2.83
C ARG A 102 8.15 -5.66 1.68
N ASN A 103 7.65 -5.66 0.44
CA ASN A 103 8.40 -5.12 -0.70
C ASN A 103 8.33 -3.59 -0.77
N ASP A 104 7.25 -2.98 -0.28
CA ASP A 104 7.10 -1.53 -0.23
C ASP A 104 8.15 -0.92 0.71
N SER A 105 8.25 -1.48 1.91
CA SER A 105 9.21 -1.06 2.93
C SER A 105 10.66 -1.30 2.48
N ASP A 106 10.93 -2.45 1.86
CA ASP A 106 12.23 -2.74 1.23
C ASP A 106 12.62 -1.68 0.20
N ALA A 107 11.71 -1.37 -0.74
CA ALA A 107 11.97 -0.39 -1.79
C ALA A 107 12.13 1.03 -1.22
N LEU A 108 11.27 1.45 -0.30
CA LEU A 108 11.33 2.77 0.34
C LEU A 108 12.65 2.97 1.09
N HIS A 109 13.09 1.95 1.83
CA HIS A 109 14.34 2.01 2.57
C HIS A 109 15.55 1.98 1.65
N HIS A 110 15.62 1.01 0.74
CA HIS A 110 16.81 0.79 -0.07
C HIS A 110 17.09 1.96 -1.02
N HIS A 111 16.05 2.51 -1.65
CA HIS A 111 16.20 3.56 -2.66
C HIS A 111 16.20 4.97 -2.07
N PHE A 112 15.48 5.20 -0.96
CA PHE A 112 15.25 6.55 -0.41
C PHE A 112 15.61 6.70 1.08
N GLY A 113 16.16 5.65 1.69
CA GLY A 113 16.60 5.64 3.08
C GLY A 113 15.47 5.90 4.07
N ILE A 114 14.23 5.56 3.73
CA ILE A 114 13.05 5.80 4.56
C ILE A 114 12.94 4.73 5.64
N GLN A 115 12.90 5.14 6.90
CA GLN A 115 12.68 4.28 8.05
C GLN A 115 11.18 4.18 8.34
N LEU A 116 10.48 3.36 7.55
CA LEU A 116 9.03 3.22 7.66
C LEU A 116 8.61 2.87 9.11
N CYS A 117 7.74 3.66 9.71
CA CYS A 117 7.30 3.48 11.10
C CYS A 117 5.79 3.75 11.21
N GLY A 118 5.14 3.41 12.32
CA GLY A 118 3.70 3.67 12.51
C GLY A 118 2.84 3.01 11.44
N VAL A 119 3.05 1.71 11.20
CA VAL A 119 2.37 0.98 10.13
C VAL A 119 1.45 -0.12 10.63
N GLU A 120 0.44 -0.42 9.83
CA GLU A 120 -0.46 -1.56 10.00
C GLU A 120 -0.44 -2.43 8.74
N ASP A 121 -0.36 -3.75 8.88
CA ASP A 121 -0.41 -4.71 7.77
C ASP A 121 -1.72 -5.52 7.77
N ILE A 122 -2.58 -5.25 6.79
CA ILE A 122 -3.89 -5.90 6.66
C ILE A 122 -3.75 -7.41 6.40
N GLN A 123 -2.71 -7.86 5.70
CA GLN A 123 -2.51 -9.28 5.42
C GLN A 123 -2.22 -10.07 6.71
N LEU A 124 -1.51 -9.46 7.65
CA LEU A 124 -1.31 -10.03 8.99
C LEU A 124 -2.60 -10.02 9.80
N MET A 125 -3.39 -8.95 9.74
CA MET A 125 -4.70 -8.91 10.41
C MET A 125 -5.62 -10.03 9.90
N GLU A 126 -5.65 -10.25 8.58
CA GLU A 126 -6.40 -11.33 7.95
C GLU A 126 -5.94 -12.70 8.45
N ASN A 127 -4.63 -12.96 8.45
CA ASN A 127 -4.09 -14.23 8.90
C ASN A 127 -4.40 -14.49 10.38
N ALA A 128 -4.28 -13.47 11.23
CA ALA A 128 -4.64 -13.55 12.64
C ALA A 128 -6.14 -13.81 12.87
N ALA A 129 -7.01 -13.20 12.05
CA ALA A 129 -8.46 -13.30 12.20
C ALA A 129 -9.02 -14.70 11.82
N ARG A 130 -8.26 -15.51 11.08
CA ARG A 130 -8.65 -16.88 10.72
C ARG A 130 -8.53 -17.87 11.88
N PRO A 131 -9.24 -19.02 11.85
CA PRO A 131 -8.98 -20.14 12.74
C PRO A 131 -7.52 -20.63 12.65
N ALA A 132 -6.95 -21.11 13.76
CA ALA A 132 -5.52 -21.45 13.85
C ALA A 132 -5.02 -22.42 12.76
N PHE A 133 -5.83 -23.43 12.39
CA PHE A 133 -5.48 -24.42 11.38
C PHE A 133 -5.43 -23.86 9.94
N GLN A 134 -5.91 -22.64 9.71
CA GLN A 134 -5.89 -21.98 8.39
C GLN A 134 -4.79 -20.93 8.26
N ARG A 135 -3.92 -20.77 9.25
CA ARG A 135 -2.92 -19.67 9.28
C ARG A 135 -1.60 -20.00 8.59
N ARG A 136 -1.41 -21.22 8.09
CA ARG A 136 -0.18 -21.67 7.41
C ARG A 136 0.24 -20.77 6.26
N TYR A 137 -0.72 -20.28 5.47
CA TYR A 137 -0.46 -19.44 4.30
C TYR A 137 -1.17 -18.10 4.42
N VAL A 138 -0.50 -17.03 4.00
CA VAL A 138 -1.14 -15.73 3.82
C VAL A 138 -2.04 -15.72 2.58
N ASN A 139 -3.09 -14.91 2.62
CA ASN A 139 -3.94 -14.69 1.45
C ASN A 139 -3.48 -13.43 0.70
N GLY A 140 -3.70 -13.40 -0.61
CA GLY A 140 -3.53 -12.19 -1.42
C GLY A 140 -4.77 -11.30 -1.37
N LEU A 141 -4.61 -10.04 -1.77
CA LEU A 141 -5.68 -9.03 -1.77
C LEU A 141 -6.91 -9.49 -2.59
N ASP A 142 -6.70 -10.06 -3.78
CA ASP A 142 -7.76 -10.59 -4.64
C ASP A 142 -8.71 -11.56 -3.91
N ARG A 143 -8.13 -12.47 -3.11
CA ARG A 143 -8.90 -13.42 -2.31
C ARG A 143 -9.69 -12.71 -1.22
N CYS A 144 -9.07 -11.75 -0.53
CA CYS A 144 -9.75 -10.99 0.54
C CYS A 144 -10.91 -10.15 -0.01
N ILE A 145 -10.74 -9.50 -1.17
CA ILE A 145 -11.83 -8.75 -1.80
C ILE A 145 -12.95 -9.69 -2.25
N THR A 146 -12.59 -10.81 -2.87
CA THR A 146 -13.58 -11.79 -3.36
C THR A 146 -14.44 -12.36 -2.24
N TYR A 147 -13.83 -12.80 -1.14
CA TYR A 147 -14.53 -13.57 -0.12
C TYR A 147 -14.93 -12.79 1.12
N ASP A 148 -14.16 -11.77 1.52
CA ASP A 148 -14.33 -11.11 2.82
C ASP A 148 -14.86 -9.68 2.72
N ALA A 149 -14.51 -8.93 1.67
CA ALA A 149 -14.92 -7.53 1.57
C ALA A 149 -16.46 -7.39 1.62
N PRO A 150 -16.99 -6.53 2.51
CA PRO A 150 -18.43 -6.33 2.71
C PRO A 150 -19.02 -5.40 1.63
N ILE A 151 -18.83 -5.77 0.38
CA ILE A 151 -19.29 -5.06 -0.82
C ILE A 151 -20.15 -5.99 -1.68
N SER A 152 -20.96 -5.43 -2.56
CA SER A 152 -21.86 -6.18 -3.44
C SER A 152 -21.10 -7.03 -4.46
N LEU A 153 -21.78 -8.04 -5.02
CA LEU A 153 -21.20 -8.89 -6.07
C LEU A 153 -20.80 -8.08 -7.31
N ALA A 154 -21.60 -7.09 -7.69
CA ALA A 154 -21.30 -6.21 -8.81
C ALA A 154 -20.00 -5.43 -8.58
N GLU A 155 -19.80 -4.91 -7.37
CA GLU A 155 -18.56 -4.23 -6.99
C GLU A 155 -17.36 -5.17 -7.03
N LYS A 156 -17.49 -6.41 -6.54
CA LYS A 156 -16.41 -7.41 -6.65
C LYS A 156 -16.04 -7.71 -8.10
N GLN A 157 -17.04 -7.82 -8.98
CA GLN A 157 -16.84 -8.10 -10.41
C GLN A 157 -16.15 -6.92 -11.11
N GLU A 158 -16.59 -5.70 -10.86
CA GLU A 158 -16.02 -4.48 -11.46
C GLU A 158 -14.59 -4.21 -10.94
N TRP A 159 -14.32 -4.44 -9.65
CA TRP A 159 -12.96 -4.40 -9.09
C TRP A 159 -12.04 -5.40 -9.80
N LYS A 160 -12.49 -6.66 -9.92
CA LYS A 160 -11.73 -7.73 -10.55
C LYS A 160 -11.44 -7.42 -12.03
N SER A 161 -12.45 -6.93 -12.75
CA SER A 161 -12.29 -6.54 -14.15
C SER A 161 -11.26 -5.42 -14.33
N THR A 162 -11.34 -4.36 -13.51
CA THR A 162 -10.37 -3.26 -13.53
C THR A 162 -8.96 -3.77 -13.22
N LYS A 163 -8.82 -4.63 -12.21
CA LYS A 163 -7.54 -5.22 -11.84
C LYS A 163 -6.95 -6.09 -12.94
N GLU A 164 -7.78 -6.87 -13.63
CA GLU A 164 -7.38 -7.71 -14.76
C GLU A 164 -6.90 -6.89 -15.97
N ILE A 165 -7.52 -5.74 -16.25
CA ILE A 165 -7.09 -4.81 -17.30
C ILE A 165 -5.69 -4.27 -16.96
N GLY A 166 -5.50 -3.71 -15.77
CA GLY A 166 -4.21 -3.18 -15.34
C GLY A 166 -3.10 -4.23 -15.34
N LEU A 167 -3.38 -5.44 -14.80
CA LEU A 167 -2.42 -6.54 -14.77
C LEU A 167 -1.91 -6.94 -16.16
N LYS A 168 -2.74 -6.86 -17.21
CA LYS A 168 -2.31 -7.16 -18.58
C LYS A 168 -1.31 -6.13 -19.12
N LEU A 169 -1.36 -4.90 -18.63
CA LEU A 169 -0.49 -3.82 -19.08
C LEU A 169 0.93 -3.95 -18.51
N PHE A 170 1.07 -4.35 -17.24
CA PHE A 170 2.39 -4.38 -16.60
C PHE A 170 2.99 -5.77 -16.39
N HIS A 171 2.21 -6.85 -16.38
CA HIS A 171 2.72 -8.17 -16.03
C HIS A 171 3.31 -8.90 -17.26
N PRO A 172 4.60 -9.27 -17.28
CA PRO A 172 5.25 -9.90 -18.45
C PRO A 172 4.58 -11.20 -18.93
N ALA A 173 4.15 -12.05 -17.99
CA ALA A 173 3.43 -13.29 -18.33
C ALA A 173 2.06 -13.07 -19.00
N LYS A 174 1.56 -11.83 -19.02
CA LYS A 174 0.30 -11.43 -19.68
C LYS A 174 0.53 -10.57 -20.93
N GLY A 175 1.78 -10.42 -21.37
CA GLY A 175 2.16 -9.60 -22.52
C GLY A 175 2.46 -8.13 -22.18
N GLY A 176 2.42 -7.75 -20.90
CA GLY A 176 2.73 -6.40 -20.44
C GLY A 176 4.20 -6.17 -20.13
N SER A 177 4.55 -4.95 -19.74
CA SER A 177 5.87 -4.61 -19.18
C SER A 177 5.73 -3.69 -17.99
N TYR A 178 6.53 -3.91 -16.95
CA TYR A 178 6.57 -3.01 -15.79
C TYR A 178 6.96 -1.57 -16.16
N ASP A 179 7.56 -1.37 -17.34
CA ASP A 179 7.90 -0.04 -17.86
C ASP A 179 6.67 0.88 -18.01
N VAL A 180 5.46 0.31 -18.12
CA VAL A 180 4.21 1.09 -18.21
C VAL A 180 4.02 2.04 -17.02
N PHE A 181 4.57 1.70 -15.84
CA PHE A 181 4.51 2.58 -14.67
C PHE A 181 5.40 3.83 -14.81
N ASN A 182 6.37 3.83 -15.72
CA ASN A 182 7.28 4.94 -16.00
C ASN A 182 6.84 5.80 -17.19
N GLU A 183 5.83 5.39 -17.96
CA GLU A 183 5.33 6.16 -19.11
C GLU A 183 4.71 7.50 -18.70
N ARG A 184 5.01 8.59 -19.42
CA ARG A 184 4.44 9.93 -19.17
C ARG A 184 3.91 10.54 -20.47
N SER A 185 2.62 10.89 -20.59
CA SER A 185 1.55 10.81 -19.58
C SER A 185 1.22 9.37 -19.13
N LEU A 186 0.84 9.20 -17.86
CA LEU A 186 0.52 7.90 -17.29
C LEU A 186 -0.75 7.33 -17.95
N ASN A 187 -0.74 6.01 -18.20
CA ASN A 187 -1.88 5.33 -18.79
C ASN A 187 -3.09 5.35 -17.82
N ALA A 188 -4.26 5.77 -18.30
CA ALA A 188 -5.46 5.91 -17.47
C ALA A 188 -5.91 4.58 -16.81
N ASP A 189 -5.65 3.44 -17.43
CA ASP A 189 -5.99 2.14 -16.85
C ASP A 189 -4.95 1.70 -15.79
N VAL A 190 -3.71 2.19 -15.89
CA VAL A 190 -2.70 2.05 -14.81
C VAL A 190 -3.10 2.92 -13.61
N GLU A 191 -3.56 4.15 -13.84
CA GLU A 191 -4.09 5.00 -12.77
C GLU A 191 -5.27 4.34 -12.04
N LYS A 192 -6.26 3.84 -12.79
CA LYS A 192 -7.40 3.11 -12.20
C LYS A 192 -6.95 1.88 -11.43
N TYR A 193 -6.00 1.11 -11.98
CA TYR A 193 -5.44 -0.05 -11.30
C TYR A 193 -4.87 0.33 -9.92
N CYS A 194 -4.07 1.41 -9.85
CA CYS A 194 -3.51 1.91 -8.59
C CYS A 194 -4.62 2.30 -7.60
N VAL A 195 -5.64 3.03 -8.06
CA VAL A 195 -6.78 3.46 -7.22
C VAL A 195 -7.53 2.25 -6.64
N VAL A 196 -7.83 1.24 -7.45
CA VAL A 196 -8.59 0.08 -6.97
C VAL A 196 -7.79 -0.82 -6.02
N ASP A 197 -6.46 -0.74 -5.99
CA ASP A 197 -5.65 -1.53 -5.06
C ASP A 197 -5.77 -1.05 -3.61
N VAL A 198 -6.02 0.25 -3.42
CA VAL A 198 -6.18 0.87 -2.10
C VAL A 198 -7.64 1.09 -1.67
N GLN A 199 -8.57 1.16 -2.62
CA GLN A 199 -9.95 1.66 -2.35
C GLN A 199 -10.70 0.91 -1.26
N PHE A 200 -10.49 -0.41 -1.16
CA PHE A 200 -11.21 -1.27 -0.23
C PHE A 200 -10.38 -1.67 1.00
N LEU A 201 -9.15 -1.19 1.11
CA LEU A 201 -8.30 -1.45 2.26
C LEU A 201 -8.93 -0.96 3.58
N PRO A 202 -9.64 0.19 3.67
CA PRO A 202 -10.31 0.57 4.90
C PRO A 202 -11.38 -0.43 5.35
N LEU A 203 -12.15 -0.98 4.40
CA LEU A 203 -13.20 -1.96 4.71
C LEU A 203 -12.60 -3.27 5.23
N LEU A 204 -11.55 -3.77 4.57
CA LEU A 204 -10.83 -4.96 5.01
C LEU A 204 -10.16 -4.75 6.36
N ARG A 205 -9.49 -3.61 6.55
CA ARG A 205 -8.84 -3.25 7.82
C ARG A 205 -9.85 -3.24 8.95
N ASN A 206 -10.99 -2.55 8.80
CA ASN A 206 -12.03 -2.50 9.82
C ASN A 206 -12.62 -3.89 10.11
N LEU A 207 -12.86 -4.69 9.07
CA LEU A 207 -13.37 -6.05 9.21
C LEU A 207 -12.42 -6.95 10.02
N TYR A 208 -11.15 -7.01 9.63
CA TYR A 208 -10.19 -7.89 10.29
C TYR A 208 -9.80 -7.38 11.68
N TRP A 209 -9.54 -6.08 11.81
CA TRP A 209 -9.23 -5.47 13.11
C TRP A 209 -10.35 -5.66 14.13
N GLY A 210 -11.62 -5.59 13.69
CA GLY A 210 -12.79 -5.84 14.53
C GLY A 210 -12.92 -7.29 15.01
N ARG A 211 -12.34 -8.26 14.30
CA ARG A 211 -12.32 -9.69 14.69
C ARG A 211 -11.24 -10.03 15.71
N LEU A 212 -10.25 -9.15 15.91
CA LEU A 212 -9.12 -9.42 16.81
C LEU A 212 -9.39 -8.92 18.23
N ASN A 213 -9.05 -9.75 19.22
CA ASN A 213 -8.94 -9.30 20.61
C ASN A 213 -7.60 -8.58 20.86
N SER A 214 -7.42 -7.96 22.03
CA SER A 214 -6.23 -7.16 22.35
C SER A 214 -4.92 -7.93 22.24
N MET A 215 -4.91 -9.22 22.60
CA MET A 215 -3.71 -10.07 22.48
C MET A 215 -3.32 -10.28 21.01
N TRP A 216 -4.28 -10.54 20.13
CA TRP A 216 -4.00 -10.68 18.70
C TRP A 216 -3.62 -9.37 18.03
N LYS A 217 -4.23 -8.25 18.43
CA LYS A 217 -3.83 -6.91 17.96
C LYS A 217 -2.36 -6.63 18.28
N LYS A 218 -1.93 -6.97 19.51
CA LYS A 218 -0.51 -6.85 19.90
C LYS A 218 0.41 -7.73 19.04
N LYS A 219 0.05 -9.01 18.85
CA LYS A 219 0.83 -9.93 18.00
C LYS A 219 0.96 -9.43 16.55
N VAL A 220 -0.12 -8.90 15.98
CA VAL A 220 -0.09 -8.32 14.63
C VAL A 220 0.83 -7.12 14.59
N ALA A 221 0.77 -6.22 15.57
CA ALA A 221 1.67 -5.07 15.63
C ALA A 221 3.14 -5.49 15.72
N GLU A 222 3.49 -6.40 16.64
CA GLU A 222 4.85 -6.94 16.80
C GLU A 222 5.38 -7.57 15.50
N GLU A 223 4.54 -8.37 14.83
CA GLU A 223 4.93 -9.01 13.57
C GLU A 223 4.98 -8.03 12.39
N THR A 224 4.19 -6.95 12.43
CA THR A 224 4.26 -5.86 11.45
C THR A 224 5.59 -5.12 11.58
N GLU A 225 6.00 -4.76 12.79
CA GLU A 225 7.30 -4.15 13.08
C GLU A 225 8.45 -5.05 12.62
N LYS A 226 8.37 -6.34 12.94
CA LYS A 226 9.34 -7.34 12.46
C LYS A 226 9.41 -7.42 10.93
N ARG A 227 8.27 -7.38 10.23
CA ARG A 227 8.26 -7.34 8.75
C ARG A 227 8.98 -6.10 8.20
N VAL A 228 8.83 -4.95 8.85
CA VAL A 228 9.58 -3.73 8.49
C VAL A 228 11.07 -3.95 8.71
N GLU A 229 11.48 -4.36 9.91
CA GLU A 229 12.90 -4.61 10.23
C GLU A 229 13.55 -5.60 9.25
N GLU A 230 12.90 -6.74 9.01
CA GLU A 230 13.38 -7.77 8.08
C GLU A 230 13.47 -7.25 6.65
N SER A 231 12.49 -6.47 6.19
CA SER A 231 12.48 -5.92 4.83
C SER A 231 13.57 -4.89 4.57
N GLN A 232 13.97 -4.15 5.60
CA GLN A 232 15.02 -3.14 5.50
C GLN A 232 16.42 -3.72 5.72
N ALA A 233 16.54 -4.94 6.24
CA ALA A 233 17.82 -5.59 6.47
C ALA A 233 18.58 -5.92 5.16
N PRO A 234 19.92 -5.89 5.14
CA PRO A 234 20.72 -6.29 3.97
C PRO A 234 20.46 -7.72 3.48
N SER A 235 20.04 -8.62 4.36
CA SER A 235 19.77 -10.03 4.06
C SER A 235 18.39 -10.30 3.42
N TYR A 236 17.49 -9.31 3.37
CA TYR A 236 16.15 -9.49 2.84
C TYR A 236 16.16 -10.03 1.40
N GLN A 237 15.23 -10.95 1.12
CA GLN A 237 15.06 -11.59 -0.18
C GLN A 237 13.65 -11.28 -0.71
N PRO A 238 13.48 -10.27 -1.59
CA PRO A 238 12.16 -9.78 -2.00
C PRO A 238 11.29 -10.81 -2.74
N HIS A 239 11.93 -11.80 -3.37
CA HIS A 239 11.28 -12.88 -4.13
C HIS A 239 11.36 -14.25 -3.44
N SER A 240 11.59 -14.29 -2.12
CA SER A 240 11.66 -15.55 -1.39
C SER A 240 10.32 -16.28 -1.39
N GLU A 241 10.35 -17.58 -1.71
CA GLU A 241 9.22 -18.51 -1.57
C GLU A 241 8.67 -18.58 -0.15
N ASN A 242 9.45 -18.20 0.86
CA ASN A 242 9.01 -18.22 2.25
C ASN A 242 7.97 -17.12 2.56
N LYS A 243 7.84 -16.10 1.71
CA LYS A 243 6.88 -15.00 1.91
C LYS A 243 5.42 -15.45 1.85
N LYS A 244 5.12 -16.63 1.31
CA LYS A 244 3.76 -17.20 1.26
C LYS A 244 3.27 -17.76 2.60
N PHE A 245 4.17 -18.00 3.56
CA PHE A 245 3.80 -18.55 4.86
C PHE A 245 3.32 -17.46 5.82
N GLY A 246 2.29 -17.80 6.61
CA GLY A 246 1.82 -16.97 7.71
C GLY A 246 2.67 -17.18 8.96
N PRO A 247 2.87 -16.14 9.78
CA PRO A 247 3.77 -16.18 10.94
C PRO A 247 3.23 -17.01 12.12
N TRP A 248 1.94 -17.30 12.12
CA TRP A 248 1.28 -18.07 13.20
C TRP A 248 0.70 -19.40 12.73
N GLY A 249 1.06 -19.84 11.53
CA GLY A 249 0.68 -21.14 11.01
C GLY A 249 1.69 -22.24 11.37
N LYS A 250 1.19 -23.46 11.57
CA LYS A 250 2.02 -24.67 11.68
C LYS A 250 2.15 -25.36 10.32
#